data_AF-A0A924W769-F1
#
_entry.id   AF-A0A924W769-F1
#
_cell.length_a   1.000
_cell.length_b   1.000
_cell.length_c   1.000
_cell.angle_alpha   90.00
_cell.angle_beta   90.00
_cell.angle_gamma   90.00
#
_symmetry.space_group_name_H-M   'P 1'
#
loop_
_entity.id
_entity.type
_entity.pdbx_description
1 polymer ?
#
loop_
_entity_poly.entity_id
_entity_poly.type
_entity_poly.pdbx_seq_one_letter_code
_entity_poly.pdbx_strand_id
1 'polypeptide(L)'
;MSPPHPDQPHALNPTGRFSDRAEDYKKYRPSYPPDAIDAILDGLGPPASLLAADIGAGTGISSTLLAERGVRVFAVEPNPAMRSVVV
;
A
#
# COMPACT_ATOMS: atom_id res chain seq x y z
N MET A 1 33.00 15.73 4.12
CA MET A 1 31.87 14.80 4.02
C MET A 1 32.33 13.63 3.18
N SER A 2 32.30 12.41 3.73
CA SER A 2 32.68 11.21 2.96
C SER A 2 31.63 10.91 1.89
N PRO A 3 32.02 10.40 0.71
CA PRO A 3 31.06 10.02 -0.32
C PRO A 3 30.14 8.89 0.19
N PRO A 4 28.87 8.85 -0.26
CA PRO A 4 27.92 7.82 0.15
C PRO A 4 28.40 6.42 -0.25
N HIS A 5 28.32 5.47 0.68
CA HIS A 5 28.68 4.06 0.47
C HIS A 5 27.62 3.40 -0.43
N PRO A 6 28.00 2.61 -1.45
CA PRO A 6 27.07 2.04 -2.44
C PRO A 6 25.98 1.12 -1.86
N ASP A 7 26.19 0.60 -0.65
CA ASP A 7 25.27 -0.31 0.04
C ASP A 7 24.29 0.39 1.01
N GLN A 8 24.17 1.71 0.94
CA GLN A 8 23.25 2.48 1.77
C GLN A 8 21.82 2.43 1.18
N PRO A 9 20.78 1.99 1.94
CA PRO A 9 19.42 1.84 1.42
C PRO A 9 18.81 3.12 0.83
N HIS A 10 19.24 4.29 1.30
CA HIS A 10 18.76 5.59 0.83
C HIS A 10 19.32 5.99 -0.54
N ALA A 11 20.39 5.35 -1.02
CA ALA A 11 20.95 5.57 -2.36
C ALA A 11 20.17 4.82 -3.45
N LEU A 12 19.34 3.84 -3.08
CA LEU A 12 18.59 2.95 -3.98
C LEU A 12 17.22 3.52 -4.35
N ASN A 13 17.10 4.74 -4.88
CA ASN A 13 15.86 5.46 -5.28
C ASN A 13 14.55 4.61 -5.18
N PRO A 14 14.04 4.35 -3.97
CA PRO A 14 13.03 3.31 -3.77
C PRO A 14 11.63 3.84 -4.11
N THR A 15 11.49 5.17 -4.14
CA THR A 15 10.27 5.89 -4.46
C THR A 15 10.06 6.00 -5.96
N GLY A 16 11.11 6.18 -6.77
CA GLY A 16 11.00 6.35 -8.23
C GLY A 16 11.04 5.06 -9.04
N ARG A 17 11.54 3.95 -8.48
CA ARG A 17 11.77 2.68 -9.21
C ARG A 17 10.52 2.05 -9.82
N PHE A 18 9.33 2.42 -9.33
CA PHE A 18 8.05 1.83 -9.75
C PHE A 18 7.12 2.80 -10.50
N SER A 19 7.55 4.04 -10.73
CA SER A 19 6.70 5.08 -11.35
C SER A 19 6.18 4.67 -12.72
N ASP A 20 7.01 4.04 -13.55
CA ASP A 20 6.65 3.63 -14.92
C ASP A 20 5.73 2.40 -14.97
N ARG A 21 5.43 1.77 -13.82
CA ARG A 21 4.64 0.54 -13.73
C ARG A 21 3.29 0.74 -13.04
N ALA A 22 2.94 1.97 -12.67
CA ALA A 22 1.73 2.26 -11.92
C ALA A 22 0.46 1.79 -12.66
N GLU A 23 0.37 2.06 -13.96
CA GLU A 23 -0.76 1.65 -14.80
C GLU A 23 -0.81 0.13 -15.02
N ASP A 24 0.35 -0.52 -15.21
CA ASP A 24 0.45 -1.97 -15.35
C ASP A 24 0.05 -2.69 -14.07
N TYR A 25 0.46 -2.18 -12.91
CA TYR A 25 0.04 -2.75 -11.62
C TYR A 25 -1.46 -2.62 -11.39
N LYS A 26 -2.08 -1.49 -11.77
CA LYS A 26 -3.54 -1.34 -11.71
C LYS A 26 -4.24 -2.38 -12.60
N LYS A 27 -3.70 -2.65 -13.80
CA LYS A 27 -4.36 -3.48 -14.81
C LYS A 27 -4.18 -4.98 -14.60
N TYR A 28 -3.04 -5.41 -14.08
CA TYR A 28 -2.68 -6.84 -14.05
C TYR A 28 -2.47 -7.42 -12.65
N ARG A 29 -2.42 -6.59 -11.59
CA ARG A 29 -2.23 -7.13 -10.25
C ARG A 29 -3.55 -7.76 -9.77
N PRO A 30 -3.58 -9.07 -9.49
CA PRO A 30 -4.76 -9.69 -8.90
C PRO A 30 -5.06 -9.04 -7.55
N SER A 31 -6.34 -8.88 -7.24
CA SER A 31 -6.76 -8.50 -5.89
C SER A 31 -6.42 -9.61 -4.90
N TYR A 32 -6.42 -9.28 -3.60
CA TYR A 32 -6.26 -10.28 -2.55
C TYR A 32 -7.56 -11.08 -2.37
N PRO A 33 -7.49 -12.39 -2.04
CA PRO A 33 -8.66 -13.15 -1.64
C PRO A 33 -9.35 -12.45 -0.45
N PRO A 34 -10.69 -12.31 -0.46
CA PRO A 34 -11.44 -11.72 0.65
C PRO A 34 -11.08 -12.33 2.02
N ASP A 35 -10.96 -13.65 2.08
CA ASP A 35 -10.63 -14.40 3.29
C ASP A 35 -9.28 -14.00 3.92
N ALA A 36 -8.32 -13.54 3.11
CA ALA A 36 -7.04 -13.07 3.61
C ALA A 36 -7.19 -11.77 4.41
N ILE A 37 -8.10 -10.89 4.00
CA ILE A 37 -8.41 -9.64 4.70
C ILE A 37 -9.21 -9.94 5.96
N ASP A 38 -10.15 -10.88 5.88
CA ASP A 38 -10.96 -11.27 7.03
C ASP A 38 -10.09 -11.91 8.12
N ALA A 39 -9.10 -12.72 7.74
CA ALA A 39 -8.11 -13.28 8.66
C ALA A 39 -7.24 -12.21 9.36
N ILE A 40 -6.97 -11.07 8.70
CA ILE A 40 -6.25 -9.95 9.32
C ILE A 40 -7.10 -9.27 10.40
N LEU A 41 -8.42 -9.19 10.19
CA LEU A 41 -9.34 -8.52 11.10
C LEU A 41 -9.80 -9.40 12.26
N ASP A 42 -9.59 -10.72 12.16
CA ASP A 42 -10.01 -11.67 13.18
C ASP A 42 -9.41 -11.34 14.56
N GLY A 43 -10.26 -11.34 15.58
CA GLY A 43 -9.88 -11.01 16.95
C GLY A 43 -9.57 -9.53 17.25
N LEU A 44 -9.55 -8.63 16.26
CA LEU A 44 -9.26 -7.20 16.49
C LEU A 44 -10.48 -6.39 16.99
N GLY A 45 -11.67 -6.97 16.92
CA GLY A 45 -12.93 -6.33 17.29
C GLY A 45 -13.74 -5.86 16.07
N PRO A 46 -14.86 -5.13 16.27
CA PRO A 46 -15.73 -4.72 15.18
C PRO A 46 -14.99 -3.79 14.21
N PRO A 47 -14.99 -4.04 12.88
CA PRO A 47 -14.26 -3.23 11.90
C PRO A 47 -14.53 -1.72 11.99
N ALA A 48 -15.77 -1.32 12.25
CA ALA A 48 -16.17 0.10 12.40
C ALA A 48 -15.45 0.83 13.56
N SER A 49 -14.89 0.10 14.51
CA SER A 49 -14.11 0.65 15.63
C SER A 49 -12.62 0.77 15.32
N LEU A 50 -12.16 0.15 14.24
CA LEU A 50 -10.75 0.03 13.90
C LEU A 50 -10.24 1.25 13.11
N LEU A 51 -8.95 1.53 13.29
CA LEU A 51 -8.19 2.51 12.54
C LEU A 51 -6.90 1.85 12.04
N ALA A 52 -6.69 1.84 10.73
CA ALA A 52 -5.55 1.18 10.09
C ALA A 52 -4.69 2.18 9.30
N ALA A 53 -3.40 1.89 9.19
CA ALA A 53 -2.49 2.56 8.28
C ALA A 53 -1.88 1.52 7.32
N ASP A 54 -2.09 1.69 6.02
CA ASP A 54 -1.55 0.83 4.96
C ASP A 54 -0.29 1.49 4.39
N ILE A 55 0.88 0.98 4.76
CA ILE A 55 2.19 1.58 4.44
C ILE A 55 2.73 0.98 3.15
N GLY A 56 2.97 1.83 2.14
CA GLY A 56 3.28 1.38 0.78
C GLY A 56 2.03 0.89 0.06
N ALA A 57 0.92 1.61 0.23
CA ALA A 57 -0.41 1.23 -0.27
C ALA A 57 -0.46 1.05 -1.79
N GLY A 58 0.52 1.57 -2.54
CA GLY A 58 0.57 1.44 -3.99
C GLY A 58 -0.69 2.02 -4.64
N THR A 59 -1.44 1.18 -5.36
CA THR A 59 -2.72 1.55 -6.00
C THR A 59 -3.94 1.40 -5.09
N GLY A 60 -3.75 1.10 -3.80
CA GLY A 60 -4.82 1.10 -2.80
C GLY A 60 -5.61 -0.20 -2.63
N ILE A 61 -5.27 -1.30 -3.32
CA ILE A 61 -6.06 -2.56 -3.29
C ILE A 61 -6.35 -3.05 -1.86
N SER A 62 -5.34 -3.13 -0.99
CA SER A 62 -5.50 -3.54 0.41
C SER A 62 -6.30 -2.52 1.22
N SER A 63 -6.04 -1.23 1.01
CA SER A 63 -6.77 -0.14 1.65
C SER A 63 -8.26 -0.20 1.33
N THR A 64 -8.64 -0.42 0.07
CA THR A 64 -10.04 -0.55 -0.37
C THR A 64 -10.69 -1.77 0.28
N LEU A 65 -10.04 -2.94 0.25
CA LEU A 65 -10.60 -4.14 0.84
C LEU A 65 -10.83 -4.00 2.36
N LEU A 66 -9.94 -3.33 3.09
CA LEU A 66 -10.13 -3.04 4.51
C LEU A 66 -11.28 -2.05 4.74
N ALA A 67 -11.39 -1.00 3.91
CA ALA A 67 -12.46 -0.02 3.99
C ALA A 67 -13.84 -0.63 3.69
N GLU A 68 -13.93 -1.59 2.77
CA GLU A 68 -15.15 -2.34 2.47
C GLU A 68 -15.67 -3.15 3.68
N ARG A 69 -14.78 -3.58 4.60
CA ARG A 69 -15.21 -4.20 5.87
C ARG A 69 -15.67 -3.16 6.90
N GLY A 70 -15.51 -1.88 6.64
CA GLY A 70 -15.88 -0.78 7.54
C GLY A 70 -14.72 -0.25 8.40
N VAL A 71 -13.48 -0.67 8.13
CA VAL A 71 -12.30 -0.12 8.80
C VAL A 71 -12.03 1.30 8.30
N ARG A 72 -11.67 2.22 9.19
CA ARG A 72 -11.12 3.53 8.76
C ARG A 72 -9.65 3.35 8.40
N VAL A 73 -9.27 3.66 7.17
CA VAL A 73 -7.91 3.37 6.66
C VAL A 73 -7.22 4.65 6.18
N PHE A 74 -5.96 4.81 6.57
CA PHE A 74 -5.02 5.77 5.98
C PHE A 74 -4.06 5.05 5.03
N ALA A 75 -4.20 5.31 3.73
CA ALA A 75 -3.29 4.80 2.71
C ALA A 75 -2.05 5.71 2.60
N VAL A 76 -0.87 5.18 2.93
CA VAL A 76 0.39 5.92 2.90
C VAL A 76 1.24 5.43 1.74
N GLU A 77 1.35 6.25 0.68
CA GLU A 77 2.15 5.94 -0.50
C GLU A 77 3.08 7.12 -0.84
N PRO A 78 4.41 6.94 -0.78
CA PRO A 78 5.36 8.02 -1.08
C PRO A 78 5.46 8.36 -2.58
N ASN A 79 5.17 7.43 -3.49
CA ASN A 79 5.23 7.66 -4.94
C ASN A 79 3.95 8.39 -5.43
N PRO A 80 4.07 9.64 -5.95
CA PRO A 80 2.91 10.39 -6.42
C PRO A 80 2.16 9.75 -7.60
N ALA A 81 2.87 9.06 -8.51
CA ALA A 81 2.27 8.39 -9.66
C ALA A 81 1.45 7.15 -9.25
N MET A 82 1.91 6.42 -8.22
CA MET A 82 1.14 5.34 -7.61
C MET A 82 -0.11 5.88 -6.89
N ARG A 83 0.01 6.99 -6.17
CA ARG A 83 -1.13 7.66 -5.52
C ARG A 83 -2.20 8.11 -6.51
N SER A 84 -1.82 8.63 -7.69
CA SER A 84 -2.78 9.16 -8.66
C SER A 84 -3.67 8.09 -9.30
N VAL A 85 -3.32 6.82 -9.17
CA VAL A 85 -4.10 5.70 -9.73
C VAL A 85 -4.86 4.90 -8.67
N VAL A 86 -4.83 5.35 -7.40
CA VAL A 86 -5.62 4.77 -6.30
C VAL A 86 -7.10 4.71 -6.68
N VAL A 87 -7.72 3.57 -6.39
CA VAL A 87 -9.13 3.26 -6.70
C VAL A 87 -10.01 3.42 -5.47
#